data_AF-A0ABD3GSA5-F1
#
_entry.id   AF-A0ABD3GSA5-F1
#
_cell.length_a   1.000
_cell.length_b   1.000
_cell.length_c   1.000
_cell.angle_alpha   90.00
_cell.angle_beta   90.00
_cell.angle_gamma   90.00
#
_symmetry.space_group_name_H-M   'P 1'
#
loop_
_entity.id
_entity.type
_entity.pdbx_description
1 polymer ?
#
loop_
_entity_poly.entity_id
_entity_poly.type
_entity_poly.pdbx_seq_one_letter_code
_entity_poly.pdbx_strand_id
1 'polypeptide(L)'
;MMKLSLDTAAEMLKDKRMLANDDDVSHISFRILRGAVDKDFETMTDMRRDRRIIQIAPLQGANMFGKSGYEMLLQIGYGVSDIECYLKHGWHFRMVIFELTRSPAKRATWGNVMEALYKAYSLEVENLKDHEKLANAMSKVSFEDFERLRTADWEQNLERLPHPSVDVSGNELHSLFKGDGYTWTADGKQGVEEFVMQNVPLSALDSYRLFDLQVTVP
;
A
#
# COMPACT_ATOMS: atom_id res chain seq x y z
N MET A 1 2.11 -26.94 10.94
CA MET A 1 2.24 -25.49 11.00
C MET A 1 1.03 -24.96 11.76
N MET A 2 1.23 -24.23 12.85
CA MET A 2 0.13 -23.69 13.63
C MET A 2 -0.31 -22.37 13.01
N LYS A 3 -1.59 -22.27 12.59
CA LYS A 3 -2.14 -21.00 12.11
C LYS A 3 -2.17 -20.00 13.26
N LEU A 4 -1.39 -18.93 13.15
CA LEU A 4 -1.30 -17.93 14.21
C LEU A 4 -2.53 -17.03 14.18
N SER A 5 -3.15 -16.75 15.32
CA SER A 5 -4.31 -15.82 15.34
C SER A 5 -3.86 -14.37 15.16
N LEU A 6 -4.77 -13.50 14.72
CA LEU A 6 -4.52 -12.05 14.66
C LEU A 6 -4.10 -11.47 16.02
N ASP A 7 -4.70 -11.94 17.12
CA ASP A 7 -4.33 -11.50 18.48
C ASP A 7 -2.89 -11.84 18.81
N THR A 8 -2.50 -13.11 18.60
CA THR A 8 -1.13 -13.55 18.87
C THR A 8 -0.13 -12.81 17.98
N ALA A 9 -0.46 -12.59 16.70
CA ALA A 9 0.39 -11.86 15.77
C ALA A 9 0.58 -10.40 16.22
N ALA A 10 -0.50 -9.73 16.62
CA ALA A 10 -0.46 -8.35 17.10
C ALA A 10 0.42 -8.22 18.35
N GLU A 11 0.24 -9.09 19.34
CA GLU A 11 1.06 -9.05 20.56
C GLU A 11 2.53 -9.34 20.27
N MET A 12 2.83 -10.31 19.40
CA MET A 12 4.20 -10.58 18.99
C MET A 12 4.85 -9.40 18.27
N LEU A 13 4.12 -8.70 17.40
CA LEU A 13 4.62 -7.51 16.70
C LEU A 13 4.87 -6.35 17.67
N LYS A 14 3.96 -6.10 18.63
CA LYS A 14 4.12 -5.07 19.68
C LYS A 14 5.34 -5.34 20.55
N ASP A 15 5.52 -6.60 20.96
CA ASP A 15 6.61 -7.04 21.83
C ASP A 15 7.94 -7.21 21.09
N LYS A 16 7.96 -7.01 19.76
CA LYS A 16 9.12 -7.29 18.90
C LYS A 16 9.63 -8.72 19.06
N ARG A 17 8.70 -9.68 19.22
CA ARG A 17 9.02 -11.10 19.27
C ARG A 17 9.27 -11.64 17.87
N MET A 18 10.21 -12.56 17.75
CA MET A 18 10.49 -13.29 16.51
C MET A 18 9.37 -14.29 16.23
N LEU A 19 9.08 -14.50 14.94
CA LEU A 19 8.19 -15.57 14.50
C LEU A 19 8.91 -16.92 14.66
N ALA A 20 8.25 -17.92 15.21
CA ALA A 20 8.81 -19.27 15.25
C ALA A 20 8.75 -19.92 13.86
N ASN A 21 9.63 -20.89 13.58
CA ASN A 21 9.73 -21.50 12.25
C ASN A 21 8.48 -22.30 11.84
N ASP A 22 7.62 -22.66 12.79
CA ASP A 22 6.41 -23.47 12.61
C ASP A 22 5.11 -22.67 12.69
N ASP A 23 5.20 -21.35 12.90
CA ASP A 23 4.07 -20.43 12.88
C ASP A 23 3.68 -20.06 11.44
N ASP A 24 2.38 -20.13 11.12
CA ASP A 24 1.82 -19.74 9.83
C ASP A 24 1.05 -18.42 9.93
N VAL A 25 1.53 -17.40 9.21
CA VAL A 25 0.88 -16.07 9.08
C VAL A 25 0.50 -15.75 7.62
N SER A 26 0.46 -16.75 6.73
CA SER A 26 0.14 -16.59 5.30
C SER A 26 -1.24 -15.98 5.02
N HIS A 27 -2.14 -16.08 5.98
CA HIS A 27 -3.50 -15.57 5.91
C HIS A 27 -3.65 -14.13 6.42
N ILE A 28 -2.60 -13.56 7.03
CA ILE A 28 -2.60 -12.21 7.61
C ILE A 28 -1.97 -11.25 6.63
N SER A 29 -2.65 -10.15 6.35
CA SER A 29 -2.12 -8.99 5.64
C SER A 29 -1.94 -7.81 6.58
N PHE A 30 -1.13 -6.85 6.17
CA PHE A 30 -0.91 -5.62 6.93
C PHE A 30 -0.82 -4.39 6.04
N ARG A 31 -0.99 -3.24 6.70
CA ARG A 31 -0.64 -1.91 6.18
C ARG A 31 -0.15 -1.05 7.34
N ILE A 32 0.86 -0.22 7.09
CA ILE A 32 1.27 0.82 8.04
C ILE A 32 0.57 2.11 7.64
N LEU A 33 -0.18 2.67 8.57
CA LEU A 33 -0.89 3.94 8.47
C LEU A 33 -0.06 5.02 9.16
N ARG A 34 -0.22 6.26 8.69
CA ARG A 34 0.36 7.47 9.29
C ARG A 34 -0.78 8.43 9.58
N GLY A 35 -0.69 9.22 10.64
CA GLY A 35 -1.75 10.16 11.00
C GLY A 35 -1.32 11.09 12.13
N ALA A 36 -1.98 12.23 12.25
CA ALA A 36 -1.75 13.21 13.32
C ALA A 36 -2.77 13.06 14.45
N VAL A 37 -3.98 12.58 14.15
CA VAL A 37 -5.06 12.40 15.12
C VAL A 37 -5.71 11.02 14.98
N ASP A 38 -6.41 10.55 16.02
CA ASP A 38 -7.03 9.21 16.02
C ASP A 38 -7.96 8.95 14.84
N LYS A 39 -8.66 10.00 14.38
CA LYS A 39 -9.56 9.95 13.23
C LYS A 39 -8.87 9.53 11.93
N ASP A 40 -7.58 9.83 11.78
CA ASP A 40 -6.78 9.47 10.60
C ASP A 40 -6.57 7.95 10.51
N PHE A 41 -6.85 7.21 11.58
CA PHE A 41 -6.73 5.75 11.66
C PHE A 41 -8.08 5.03 11.62
N GLU A 42 -9.18 5.70 11.29
CA GLU A 42 -10.49 5.05 11.10
C GLU A 42 -10.62 4.38 9.72
N THR A 43 -9.73 4.71 8.78
CA THR A 43 -9.72 4.16 7.42
C THR A 43 -8.36 3.57 7.05
N MET A 44 -8.30 2.78 5.98
CA MET A 44 -7.03 2.24 5.48
C MET A 44 -6.13 3.29 4.80
N THR A 45 -6.44 4.59 4.91
CA THR A 45 -5.62 5.70 4.43
C THR A 45 -5.60 6.84 5.45
N ASP A 46 -4.54 7.62 5.40
CA ASP A 46 -4.19 8.69 6.33
C ASP A 46 -5.05 9.95 6.22
N MET A 47 -5.21 10.55 5.02
CA MET A 47 -5.84 11.88 4.94
C MET A 47 -6.67 12.16 3.68
N ARG A 48 -6.47 11.40 2.60
CA ARG A 48 -7.18 11.61 1.33
C ARG A 48 -8.44 10.75 1.25
N ARG A 49 -9.58 11.34 1.60
CA ARG A 49 -10.91 10.68 1.52
C ARG A 49 -11.31 10.26 0.10
N ASP A 50 -10.63 10.80 -0.90
CA ASP A 50 -10.78 10.47 -2.31
C ASP A 50 -9.92 9.28 -2.75
N ARG A 51 -8.93 8.83 -1.95
CA ARG A 51 -8.17 7.63 -2.27
C ARG A 51 -9.10 6.42 -2.31
N ARG A 52 -9.27 5.82 -3.49
CA ARG A 52 -10.21 4.72 -3.70
C ARG A 52 -9.54 3.35 -3.69
N ILE A 53 -8.22 3.30 -3.86
CA ILE A 53 -7.44 2.07 -3.79
C ILE A 53 -6.26 2.21 -2.82
N ILE A 54 -5.86 1.11 -2.21
CA ILE A 54 -4.75 1.03 -1.26
C ILE A 54 -3.82 -0.10 -1.65
N GLN A 55 -2.56 0.02 -1.20
CA GLN A 55 -1.57 -1.05 -1.25
C GLN A 55 -1.44 -1.72 0.12
N ILE A 56 -1.34 -3.04 0.14
CA ILE A 56 -1.18 -3.85 1.34
C ILE A 56 -0.09 -4.89 1.07
N ALA A 57 0.46 -5.49 2.11
CA ALA A 57 1.42 -6.57 1.98
C ALA A 57 0.98 -7.77 2.84
N PRO A 58 1.27 -9.01 2.41
CA PRO A 58 1.12 -10.17 3.28
C PRO A 58 2.12 -10.03 4.44
N LEU A 59 1.70 -10.40 5.64
CA LEU A 59 2.60 -10.42 6.80
C LEU A 59 3.67 -11.51 6.62
N GLN A 60 3.28 -12.62 5.98
CA GLN A 60 4.21 -13.66 5.53
C GLN A 60 5.18 -13.12 4.49
N GLY A 61 6.47 -13.41 4.67
CA GLY A 61 7.53 -12.97 3.75
C GLY A 61 7.94 -11.51 3.91
N ALA A 62 7.16 -10.69 4.62
CA ALA A 62 7.52 -9.30 4.90
C ALA A 62 8.57 -9.12 6.01
N ASN A 63 8.83 -10.18 6.78
CA ASN A 63 9.83 -10.22 7.85
C ASN A 63 9.70 -9.05 8.85
N MET A 64 8.48 -8.84 9.36
CA MET A 64 8.16 -7.74 10.29
C MET A 64 8.41 -8.08 11.76
N PHE A 65 8.31 -9.36 12.12
CA PHE A 65 8.55 -9.82 13.48
C PHE A 65 9.99 -9.53 13.93
N GLY A 66 10.17 -9.15 15.20
CA GLY A 66 11.47 -8.76 15.75
C GLY A 66 11.94 -7.34 15.45
N LYS A 67 11.28 -6.61 14.54
CA LYS A 67 11.72 -5.28 14.11
C LYS A 67 11.14 -4.15 14.96
N SER A 68 11.88 -3.06 15.07
CA SER A 68 11.36 -1.77 15.52
C SER A 68 10.42 -1.15 14.48
N GLY A 69 9.56 -0.21 14.90
CA GLY A 69 8.69 0.51 13.96
C GLY A 69 9.48 1.25 12.88
N TYR A 70 10.66 1.77 13.21
CA TYR A 70 11.57 2.39 12.24
C TYR A 70 12.04 1.40 11.17
N GLU A 71 12.51 0.21 11.57
CA GLU A 71 12.96 -0.82 10.62
C GLU A 71 11.81 -1.37 9.77
N MET A 72 10.59 -1.46 10.31
CA MET A 72 9.40 -1.85 9.55
C MET A 72 9.07 -0.82 8.47
N LEU A 73 9.18 0.49 8.77
CA LEU A 73 8.95 1.56 7.80
C LEU A 73 9.97 1.54 6.66
N LEU A 74 11.26 1.37 6.99
CA LEU A 74 12.31 1.22 5.97
C LEU A 74 12.07 -0.01 5.08
N GLN A 75 11.64 -1.12 5.67
CA GLN A 75 11.35 -2.37 4.94
C GLN A 75 10.25 -2.19 3.87
N ILE A 76 9.27 -1.33 4.12
CA ILE A 76 8.19 -1.03 3.16
C ILE A 76 8.46 0.20 2.30
N GLY A 77 9.68 0.75 2.34
CA GLY A 77 10.14 1.78 1.39
C GLY A 77 10.03 3.23 1.88
N TYR A 78 9.77 3.49 3.16
CA TYR A 78 9.91 4.87 3.68
C TYR A 78 11.37 5.31 3.66
N GLY A 79 11.62 6.55 3.27
CA GLY A 79 12.92 7.20 3.43
C GLY A 79 13.12 7.71 4.86
N VAL A 80 14.37 7.73 5.33
CA VAL A 80 14.72 8.27 6.66
C VAL A 80 14.23 9.71 6.83
N SER A 81 14.48 10.56 5.82
CA SER A 81 14.04 11.96 5.81
C SER A 81 12.52 12.12 5.88
N ASP A 82 11.78 11.20 5.27
CA ASP A 82 10.32 11.24 5.31
C ASP A 82 9.82 10.90 6.71
N ILE A 83 10.39 9.85 7.32
CA ILE A 83 10.06 9.44 8.70
C ILE A 83 10.34 10.59 9.66
N GLU A 84 11.52 11.20 9.60
CA GLU A 84 11.88 12.37 10.42
C GLU A 84 10.92 13.53 10.23
N CYS A 85 10.56 13.81 8.96
CA CYS A 85 9.61 14.87 8.63
C CYS A 85 8.25 14.61 9.28
N TYR A 86 7.68 13.42 9.14
CA TYR A 86 6.39 13.07 9.74
C TYR A 86 6.42 13.21 11.27
N LEU A 87 7.43 12.63 11.93
CA LEU A 87 7.56 12.70 13.39
C LEU A 87 7.70 14.15 13.88
N LYS A 88 8.48 14.98 13.19
CA LYS A 88 8.66 16.41 13.53
C LYS A 88 7.36 17.21 13.45
N HIS A 89 6.45 16.82 12.57
CA HIS A 89 5.14 17.46 12.41
C HIS A 89 4.05 16.85 13.32
N GLY A 90 4.43 16.01 14.28
CA GLY A 90 3.51 15.39 15.23
C GLY A 90 2.72 14.21 14.67
N TRP A 91 3.12 13.69 13.51
CA TRP A 91 2.51 12.48 12.96
C TRP A 91 3.09 11.26 13.67
N HIS A 92 2.27 10.22 13.78
CA HIS A 92 2.65 8.93 14.30
C HIS A 92 2.15 7.82 13.38
N PHE A 93 2.61 6.60 13.64
CA PHE A 93 2.35 5.45 12.80
C PHE A 93 1.59 4.38 13.57
N ARG A 94 0.61 3.76 12.91
CA ARG A 94 -0.09 2.57 13.41
C ARG A 94 -0.02 1.47 12.37
N MET A 95 0.13 0.24 12.83
CA MET A 95 0.03 -0.93 11.96
C MET A 95 -1.35 -1.55 12.12
N VAL A 96 -2.03 -1.74 10.99
CA VAL A 96 -3.22 -2.58 10.93
C VAL A 96 -2.83 -3.93 10.36
N ILE A 97 -3.24 -5.01 11.04
CA ILE A 97 -3.19 -6.38 10.54
C ILE A 97 -4.60 -6.95 10.44
N PHE A 98 -4.88 -7.76 9.43
CA PHE A 98 -6.23 -8.25 9.14
C PHE A 98 -6.19 -9.51 8.28
N GLU A 99 -7.29 -10.27 8.28
CA GLU A 99 -7.50 -11.39 7.36
C GLU A 99 -8.21 -10.90 6.09
N LEU A 100 -7.72 -11.33 4.92
CA LEU A 100 -8.38 -11.06 3.63
C LEU A 100 -9.44 -12.12 3.35
N THR A 101 -10.66 -11.90 3.81
CA THR A 101 -11.79 -12.84 3.62
C THR A 101 -12.75 -12.44 2.50
N ARG A 102 -12.95 -11.13 2.26
CA ARG A 102 -14.04 -10.62 1.38
C ARG A 102 -13.60 -9.79 0.17
N SER A 103 -12.42 -9.16 0.22
CA SER A 103 -11.92 -8.33 -0.88
C SER A 103 -10.78 -9.06 -1.59
N PRO A 104 -10.87 -9.36 -2.90
CA PRO A 104 -9.77 -9.97 -3.63
C PRO A 104 -8.68 -8.92 -3.85
N ALA A 105 -7.75 -8.82 -2.91
CA ALA A 105 -6.51 -8.11 -3.14
C ALA A 105 -5.79 -8.78 -4.32
N LYS A 106 -5.33 -7.97 -5.27
CA LYS A 106 -4.58 -8.45 -6.43
C LYS A 106 -3.15 -8.00 -6.30
N ARG A 107 -2.17 -8.75 -6.79
CA ARG A 107 -0.77 -8.29 -6.82
C ARG A 107 -0.71 -6.90 -7.47
N ALA A 108 0.03 -5.96 -6.89
CA ALA A 108 0.07 -4.55 -7.30
C ALA A 108 0.92 -4.35 -8.58
N THR A 109 0.55 -5.04 -9.65
CA THR A 109 1.09 -4.78 -10.99
C THR A 109 0.37 -3.59 -11.61
N TRP A 110 0.98 -2.92 -12.61
CA TRP A 110 0.31 -1.83 -13.33
C TRP A 110 -1.08 -2.21 -13.84
N GLY A 111 -1.23 -3.40 -14.43
CA GLY A 111 -2.52 -3.88 -14.92
C GLY A 111 -3.58 -4.01 -13.82
N ASN A 112 -3.22 -4.59 -12.67
CA ASN A 112 -4.14 -4.74 -11.55
C ASN A 112 -4.45 -3.40 -10.86
N VAL A 113 -3.49 -2.48 -10.78
CA VAL A 113 -3.71 -1.13 -10.26
C VAL A 113 -4.69 -0.36 -11.13
N MET A 114 -4.50 -0.38 -12.45
CA MET A 114 -5.43 0.26 -13.38
C MET A 114 -6.82 -0.36 -13.30
N GLU A 115 -6.91 -1.70 -13.28
CA GLU A 115 -8.20 -2.38 -13.09
C GLU A 115 -8.89 -1.98 -11.78
N ALA A 116 -8.13 -1.89 -10.69
CA ALA A 116 -8.64 -1.48 -9.38
C ALA A 116 -9.16 -0.03 -9.43
N LEU A 117 -8.43 0.88 -10.07
CA LEU A 117 -8.82 2.29 -10.25
C LEU A 117 -10.11 2.43 -11.08
N TYR A 118 -10.19 1.76 -12.23
CA TYR A 118 -11.39 1.81 -13.07
C TYR A 118 -12.65 1.36 -12.31
N LYS A 119 -12.54 0.26 -11.58
CA LYS A 119 -13.61 -0.23 -10.70
C LYS A 119 -13.96 0.77 -9.60
N ALA A 120 -12.94 1.32 -8.95
CA ALA A 120 -13.09 2.27 -7.85
C ALA A 120 -13.81 3.56 -8.25
N TYR A 121 -13.51 4.09 -9.45
CA TYR A 121 -14.11 5.34 -9.94
C TYR A 121 -15.39 5.12 -10.74
N SER A 122 -15.88 3.88 -10.86
CA SER A 122 -17.04 3.53 -11.68
C SER A 122 -16.94 4.11 -13.09
N LEU A 123 -15.72 4.18 -13.62
CA LEU A 123 -15.48 4.67 -14.97
C LEU A 123 -15.99 3.60 -15.91
N GLU A 124 -16.94 3.96 -16.78
CA GLU A 124 -17.34 3.09 -17.87
C GLU A 124 -16.15 2.90 -18.78
N VAL A 125 -15.51 1.74 -18.70
CA VAL A 125 -14.56 1.33 -19.71
C VAL A 125 -15.36 0.52 -20.70
N GLU A 126 -15.77 1.19 -21.77
CA GLU A 126 -16.56 0.57 -22.85
C GLU A 126 -15.84 -0.66 -23.46
N ASN A 127 -14.54 -0.87 -23.20
CA ASN A 127 -13.81 -2.05 -23.66
C ASN A 127 -12.69 -2.54 -22.72
N LEU A 128 -12.81 -3.76 -22.20
CA LEU A 128 -11.73 -4.48 -21.49
C LEU A 128 -10.44 -4.62 -22.33
N LYS A 129 -10.53 -4.57 -23.66
CA LYS A 129 -9.35 -4.60 -24.56
C LYS A 129 -8.46 -3.36 -24.43
N ASP A 130 -9.01 -2.25 -23.93
CA ASP A 130 -8.24 -1.04 -23.70
C ASP A 130 -7.51 -1.09 -22.34
N HIS A 131 -7.96 -1.93 -21.39
CA HIS A 131 -7.21 -2.21 -20.16
C HIS A 131 -5.87 -2.88 -20.44
N GLU A 132 -5.84 -3.90 -21.32
CA GLU A 132 -4.61 -4.64 -21.60
C GLU A 132 -3.60 -3.77 -22.36
N LYS A 133 -4.06 -2.98 -23.32
CA LYS A 133 -3.24 -1.98 -24.01
C LYS A 133 -2.71 -0.92 -23.05
N LEU A 134 -3.54 -0.41 -22.15
CA LEU A 134 -3.14 0.57 -21.15
C LEU A 134 -2.14 -0.01 -20.15
N ALA A 135 -2.40 -1.20 -19.61
CA ALA A 135 -1.47 -1.90 -18.73
C ALA A 135 -0.11 -2.12 -19.41
N ASN A 136 -0.10 -2.49 -20.69
CA ASN A 136 1.10 -2.74 -21.48
C ASN A 136 1.81 -1.45 -21.94
N ALA A 137 1.09 -0.33 -22.03
CA ALA A 137 1.68 0.99 -22.22
C ALA A 137 2.31 1.47 -20.91
N MET A 138 1.58 1.39 -19.80
CA MET A 138 2.00 1.82 -18.46
C MET A 138 3.20 1.02 -17.93
N SER A 139 3.29 -0.28 -18.24
CA SER A 139 4.46 -1.09 -17.88
C SER A 139 5.76 -0.64 -18.56
N LYS A 140 5.68 0.20 -19.61
CA LYS A 140 6.82 0.77 -20.33
C LYS A 140 7.12 2.21 -19.92
N VAL A 141 6.27 2.82 -19.09
CA VAL A 141 6.41 4.20 -18.61
C VAL A 141 7.12 4.15 -17.27
N SER A 142 8.21 4.92 -17.12
CA SER A 142 8.87 5.06 -15.82
C SER A 142 7.97 5.86 -14.86
N PHE A 143 8.12 5.71 -13.55
CA PHE A 143 7.36 6.52 -12.59
C PHE A 143 7.60 8.03 -12.81
N GLU A 144 8.83 8.42 -13.16
CA GLU A 144 9.15 9.82 -13.46
C GLU A 144 8.43 10.32 -14.72
N ASP A 145 8.35 9.49 -15.77
CA ASP A 145 7.58 9.82 -16.97
C ASP A 145 6.09 9.89 -16.66
N PHE A 146 5.58 9.00 -15.80
CA PHE A 146 4.21 9.07 -15.31
C PHE A 146 3.93 10.37 -14.55
N GLU A 147 4.80 10.78 -13.63
CA GLU A 147 4.68 12.05 -12.90
C GLU A 147 4.82 13.29 -13.80
N ARG A 148 5.68 13.22 -14.82
CA ARG A 148 5.79 14.28 -15.84
C ARG A 148 4.52 14.39 -16.68
N LEU A 149 3.96 13.25 -17.11
CA LEU A 149 2.66 13.18 -17.79
C LEU A 149 1.52 13.65 -16.88
N ARG A 150 1.66 13.49 -15.56
CA ARG A 150 0.73 13.98 -14.53
C ARG A 150 0.75 15.51 -14.36
N THR A 151 1.91 16.15 -14.52
CA THR A 151 2.14 17.56 -14.15
C THR A 151 2.16 18.54 -15.32
N ALA A 152 2.47 18.08 -16.53
CA ALA A 152 2.32 18.89 -17.73
C ALA A 152 0.90 18.74 -18.27
N ASP A 153 0.15 19.85 -18.37
CA ASP A 153 -1.22 19.98 -18.93
C ASP A 153 -1.88 18.61 -19.15
N TRP A 154 -2.39 18.04 -18.05
CA TRP A 154 -3.01 16.73 -18.01
C TRP A 154 -4.01 16.54 -19.16
N GLU A 155 -4.75 17.61 -19.48
CA GLU A 155 -5.71 17.69 -20.59
C GLU A 155 -5.09 17.55 -21.99
N GLN A 156 -3.87 18.05 -22.22
CA GLN A 156 -3.17 17.92 -23.51
C GLN A 156 -2.48 16.56 -23.68
N ASN A 157 -2.14 15.89 -22.58
CA ASN A 157 -1.48 14.57 -22.60
C ASN A 157 -2.48 13.39 -22.62
N LEU A 158 -3.79 13.67 -22.55
CA LEU A 158 -4.87 12.67 -22.65
C LEU A 158 -4.82 11.86 -23.95
N GLU A 159 -4.30 12.40 -25.04
CA GLU A 159 -4.16 11.70 -26.32
C GLU A 159 -2.97 10.74 -26.36
N ARG A 160 -2.00 10.90 -25.45
CA ARG A 160 -0.79 10.05 -25.34
C ARG A 160 -0.92 8.96 -24.28
N LEU A 161 -1.87 9.11 -23.37
CA LEU A 161 -2.26 8.09 -22.40
C LEU A 161 -3.50 7.34 -22.92
N PRO A 162 -3.55 6.01 -22.86
CA PRO A 162 -4.65 5.24 -23.45
C PRO A 162 -6.06 5.45 -22.87
N HIS A 163 -6.30 6.32 -21.88
CA HIS A 163 -7.66 6.74 -21.51
C HIS A 163 -7.71 8.05 -20.69
N PRO A 164 -8.54 9.05 -21.06
CA PRO A 164 -8.57 10.37 -20.42
C PRO A 164 -9.14 10.51 -18.99
N SER A 165 -9.81 9.48 -18.46
CA SER A 165 -10.77 9.68 -17.36
C SER A 165 -10.33 9.18 -15.98
N VAL A 166 -9.13 8.59 -15.85
CA VAL A 166 -8.65 8.05 -14.56
C VAL A 166 -7.80 9.10 -13.85
N ASP A 167 -8.37 9.81 -12.88
CA ASP A 167 -7.57 10.60 -11.93
C ASP A 167 -6.80 9.67 -10.99
N VAL A 168 -5.56 9.39 -11.39
CA VAL A 168 -4.60 8.60 -10.61
C VAL A 168 -3.96 9.45 -9.50
N SER A 169 -4.07 10.78 -9.56
CA SER A 169 -3.37 11.72 -8.66
C SER A 169 -3.87 11.64 -7.22
N GLY A 170 -5.13 11.24 -7.01
CA GLY A 170 -5.71 11.00 -5.68
C GLY A 170 -5.24 9.72 -4.98
N ASN A 171 -4.51 8.82 -5.67
CA ASN A 171 -4.15 7.49 -5.13
C ASN A 171 -2.68 7.35 -4.68
N GLU A 172 -1.89 8.43 -4.76
CA GLU A 172 -0.47 8.52 -4.32
C GLU A 172 0.27 7.18 -4.49
N LEU A 173 0.50 6.80 -5.75
CA LEU A 173 1.51 5.80 -6.04
C LEU A 173 2.86 6.44 -5.68
N HIS A 174 3.61 5.80 -4.79
CA HIS A 174 4.90 6.34 -4.34
C HIS A 174 5.92 6.29 -5.48
N SER A 175 6.95 7.13 -5.45
CA SER A 175 8.02 7.16 -6.47
C SER A 175 8.83 5.88 -6.62
N LEU A 176 8.64 4.96 -5.69
CA LEU A 176 9.26 3.65 -5.65
C LEU A 176 8.35 2.56 -6.26
N PHE A 177 7.13 2.91 -6.67
CA PHE A 177 6.22 1.97 -7.31
C PHE A 177 6.67 1.68 -8.75
N LYS A 178 7.02 0.42 -9.01
CA LYS A 178 7.41 -0.06 -10.34
C LYS A 178 6.29 -0.81 -11.08
N GLY A 179 5.20 -1.14 -10.39
CA GLY A 179 4.09 -1.90 -10.96
C GLY A 179 4.46 -3.32 -11.37
N ASP A 180 5.42 -3.92 -10.66
CA ASP A 180 5.82 -5.32 -10.76
C ASP A 180 5.25 -6.19 -9.61
N GLY A 181 4.53 -5.57 -8.67
CA GLY A 181 3.94 -6.25 -7.53
C GLY A 181 4.83 -6.37 -6.31
N TYR A 182 5.92 -5.59 -6.23
CA TYR A 182 6.81 -5.53 -5.07
C TYR A 182 7.03 -4.09 -4.62
N THR A 183 7.31 -3.91 -3.33
CA THR A 183 7.85 -2.64 -2.82
C THR A 183 9.31 -2.49 -3.27
N TRP A 184 9.78 -1.26 -3.35
CA TRP A 184 11.18 -0.97 -3.65
C TRP A 184 11.71 0.07 -2.66
N THR A 185 12.98 -0.05 -2.32
CA THR A 185 13.70 0.92 -1.51
C THR A 185 14.31 2.01 -2.39
N ALA A 186 14.71 3.14 -1.79
CA ALA A 186 15.35 4.24 -2.50
C ALA A 186 16.68 3.86 -3.20
N ASP A 187 17.40 2.86 -2.67
CA ASP A 187 18.61 2.31 -3.31
C ASP A 187 18.31 1.26 -4.39
N GLY A 188 17.03 1.10 -4.77
CA GLY A 188 16.59 0.24 -5.85
C GLY A 188 16.60 -1.25 -5.52
N LYS A 189 16.57 -1.63 -4.23
CA LYS A 189 16.40 -3.03 -3.82
C LYS A 189 14.92 -3.39 -3.78
N GLN A 190 14.63 -4.60 -4.22
CA GLN A 190 13.29 -5.17 -4.13
C GLN A 190 12.97 -5.53 -2.67
N GLY A 191 11.79 -5.13 -2.21
CA GLY A 191 11.29 -5.38 -0.88
C GLY A 191 10.24 -6.50 -0.85
N VAL A 192 9.10 -6.23 -0.24
CA VAL A 192 8.05 -7.21 0.04
C VAL A 192 7.05 -7.29 -1.11
N GLU A 193 6.31 -8.39 -1.21
CA GLU A 193 5.18 -8.45 -2.14
C GLU A 193 4.13 -7.41 -1.78
N GLU A 194 3.60 -6.73 -2.79
CA GLU A 194 2.61 -5.69 -2.63
C GLU A 194 1.35 -6.06 -3.42
N PHE A 195 0.19 -5.82 -2.81
CA PHE A 195 -1.12 -6.09 -3.36
C PHE A 195 -1.97 -4.82 -3.33
N VAL A 196 -2.83 -4.65 -4.32
CA VAL A 196 -3.80 -3.56 -4.43
C VAL A 196 -5.20 -4.06 -4.10
N MET A 197 -5.96 -3.27 -3.36
CA MET A 197 -7.39 -3.49 -3.13
C MET A 197 -8.15 -2.17 -3.01
N GLN A 198 -9.47 -2.23 -2.98
CA GLN A 198 -10.29 -1.04 -2.70
C GLN A 198 -10.02 -0.51 -1.29
N ASN A 199 -9.98 0.82 -1.17
CA ASN A 199 -9.91 1.50 0.11
C ASN A 199 -11.25 1.35 0.82
N VAL A 200 -11.23 0.85 2.04
CA VAL A 200 -12.41 0.65 2.88
C VAL A 200 -12.15 1.21 4.28
N PRO A 201 -13.19 1.62 5.01
CA PRO A 201 -13.08 1.89 6.45
C PRO A 201 -12.55 0.65 7.19
N LEU A 202 -11.81 0.84 8.29
CA LEU A 202 -11.34 -0.30 9.10
C LEU A 202 -12.50 -1.15 9.62
N SER A 203 -13.64 -0.51 9.92
CA SER A 203 -14.87 -1.18 10.36
C SER A 203 -15.50 -2.11 9.31
N ALA A 204 -15.06 -2.06 8.06
CA ALA A 204 -15.51 -2.95 7.00
C ALA A 204 -14.65 -4.23 6.89
N LEU A 205 -13.52 -4.31 7.62
CA LEU A 205 -12.71 -5.52 7.72
C LEU A 205 -13.39 -6.49 8.69
N ASP A 206 -13.54 -7.76 8.30
CA ASP A 206 -14.17 -8.80 9.12
C ASP A 206 -13.48 -8.96 10.47
N SER A 207 -12.15 -8.91 10.46
CA SER A 207 -11.33 -8.98 11.65
C SER A 207 -10.02 -8.24 11.41
N TYR A 208 -9.69 -7.33 12.32
CA TYR A 208 -8.44 -6.59 12.28
C TYR A 208 -7.91 -6.32 13.69
N ARG A 209 -6.61 -6.01 13.78
CA ARG A 209 -5.97 -5.39 14.94
C ARG A 209 -5.22 -4.17 14.49
N LEU A 210 -5.36 -3.09 15.25
CA LEU A 210 -4.65 -1.83 15.06
C LEU A 210 -3.81 -1.58 16.31
N PHE A 211 -2.54 -1.22 16.13
CA PHE A 211 -1.67 -0.90 17.24
C PHE A 211 -0.64 0.16 16.85
N ASP A 212 -0.20 0.92 17.86
CA ASP A 212 0.81 1.96 17.69
C ASP A 212 2.17 1.36 17.41
N LEU A 213 2.85 1.92 16.40
CA LEU A 213 4.26 1.64 16.16
C LEU A 213 5.09 2.67 16.92
N GLN A 214 5.91 2.18 17.85
CA GLN A 214 6.93 3.01 18.49
C GLN A 214 8.07 3.23 17.49
N VAL A 215 8.13 4.43 16.91
CA VAL A 215 9.11 4.83 15.90
C VAL A 215 10.06 5.85 16.51
N THR A 216 11.34 5.49 16.57
CA THR A 216 12.43 6.39 16.94
C THR A 216 13.48 6.30 15.85
N VAL A 217 13.88 7.45 15.29
CA VAL A 217 14.98 7.51 14.33
C VAL A 217 16.30 7.44 15.13
N PRO A 218 17.22 6.52 14.81
CA PRO A 218 18.49 6.35 15.52
C PRO A 218 19.41 7.57 15.49
#